data_AF-A0AAD7FZA8-F1
#
_entry.id   AF-A0AAD7FZA8-F1
#
_cell.length_a   1.000
_cell.length_b   1.000
_cell.length_c   1.000
_cell.angle_alpha   90.00
_cell.angle_beta   90.00
_cell.angle_gamma   90.00
#
_symmetry.space_group_name_H-M   'P 1'
#
loop_
_entity.id
_entity.type
_entity.pdbx_description
1 polymer ?
#
loop_
_entity_poly.entity_id
_entity_poly.type
_entity_poly.pdbx_seq_one_letter_code
_entity_poly.pdbx_strand_id
1 'polypeptide(L)'
;LRRDVERLDRQDDIAACRLFCAAVLEYLIATHPECVGEALYMFNSGEMVGRSTTRSASSCSCAAYITRRMGGLSRWSWKQACTTLHKPFISREAVDIARSYLFDPRSPRPRTLLPWLHSMESCEHTFGNSGYCQGLHLLDFVFF
;
A
#
# COMPACT_ATOMS: atom_id res chain seq x y z
N LEU A 1 -10.75 -3.44 -25.50
CA LEU A 1 -9.37 -3.12 -25.10
C LEU A 1 -8.54 -4.38 -25.17
N ARG A 2 -7.39 -4.33 -25.84
CA ARG A 2 -6.34 -5.36 -25.75
C ARG A 2 -5.83 -5.35 -24.29
N ARG A 3 -5.75 -6.50 -23.63
CA ARG A 3 -5.21 -6.57 -22.27
C ARG A 3 -3.68 -6.65 -22.39
N ASP A 4 -2.99 -5.74 -21.71
CA ASP A 4 -1.53 -5.68 -21.72
C ASP A 4 -0.89 -6.75 -20.81
N VAL A 5 -1.70 -7.44 -20.00
CA VAL A 5 -1.25 -8.51 -19.10
C VAL A 5 -2.04 -9.80 -19.38
N GLU A 6 -1.32 -10.83 -19.82
CA GLU A 6 -1.82 -12.19 -19.93
C GLU A 6 -1.63 -12.93 -18.60
N ARG A 7 -2.66 -13.67 -18.14
CA ARG A 7 -2.67 -14.37 -16.84
C ARG A 7 -2.26 -13.49 -15.66
N LEU A 8 -2.88 -12.31 -15.56
CA LEU A 8 -2.67 -11.37 -14.47
C LEU A 8 -2.89 -12.06 -13.12
N ASP A 9 -1.81 -12.28 -12.38
CA ASP A 9 -1.87 -12.58 -10.96
C ASP A 9 -2.14 -11.27 -10.21
N ARG A 10 -3.34 -11.16 -9.63
CA ARG A 10 -3.77 -9.98 -8.88
C ARG A 10 -3.33 -10.02 -7.42
N GLN A 11 -2.72 -11.12 -6.99
CA GLN A 11 -2.27 -11.36 -5.62
C GLN A 11 -0.74 -11.31 -5.50
N ASP A 12 -0.01 -11.15 -6.61
CA ASP A 12 1.46 -11.01 -6.61
C ASP A 12 1.89 -9.62 -6.09
N ASP A 13 2.06 -9.54 -4.78
CA ASP A 13 2.56 -8.38 -4.06
C ASP A 13 4.04 -8.07 -4.38
N ILE A 14 4.82 -9.06 -4.79
CA ILE A 14 6.21 -8.89 -5.25
C ILE A 14 6.22 -8.13 -6.57
N ALA A 15 5.35 -8.46 -7.51
CA ALA A 15 5.20 -7.71 -8.76
C ALA A 15 4.82 -6.25 -8.49
N ALA A 16 3.89 -6.00 -7.56
CA ALA A 16 3.53 -4.65 -7.14
C ALA A 16 4.73 -3.92 -6.48
N CYS A 17 5.50 -4.58 -5.61
CA CYS A 17 6.70 -4.01 -5.00
C CYS A 17 7.75 -3.62 -6.05
N ARG A 18 7.94 -4.45 -7.07
CA ARG A 18 8.85 -4.16 -8.19
C ARG A 18 8.36 -2.97 -9.02
N LEU A 19 7.06 -2.88 -9.29
CA LEU A 19 6.47 -1.75 -10.01
C LEU A 19 6.70 -0.43 -9.28
N PHE A 20 6.55 -0.41 -7.96
CA PHE A 20 6.71 0.79 -7.16
C PHE A 20 8.15 1.06 -6.66
N CYS A 21 9.15 0.43 -7.28
CA CYS A 21 10.55 0.67 -6.92
C CYS A 21 11.12 1.95 -7.54
N ALA A 22 12.20 2.48 -6.96
CA ALA A 22 12.84 3.70 -7.42
C ALA A 22 13.33 3.62 -8.88
N ALA A 23 13.79 2.45 -9.32
CA ALA A 23 14.27 2.26 -10.69
C ALA A 23 13.15 2.42 -11.74
N VAL A 24 11.93 1.97 -11.44
CA VAL A 24 10.78 2.14 -12.33
C VAL A 24 10.34 3.61 -12.38
N LEU A 25 10.36 4.30 -11.23
CA LEU A 25 10.08 5.73 -11.19
C LEU A 25 11.10 6.53 -12.01
N GLU A 26 12.39 6.20 -11.87
CA GLU A 26 13.47 6.84 -12.65
C GLU A 26 13.28 6.62 -14.15
N TYR A 27 12.98 5.37 -14.54
CA TYR A 27 12.66 5.04 -15.93
C TYR A 27 11.47 5.86 -16.46
N LEU A 28 10.40 5.98 -15.68
CA LEU A 28 9.21 6.73 -16.07
C LEU A 28 9.50 8.21 -16.24
N ILE A 29 10.26 8.83 -15.31
CA ILE A 29 10.64 10.24 -15.39
C ILE A 29 11.54 10.50 -16.61
N ALA A 30 12.47 9.58 -16.90
CA ALA A 30 13.41 9.71 -18.00
C ALA A 30 12.75 9.49 -19.39
N THR A 31 11.81 8.55 -19.48
CA THR A 31 11.23 8.11 -20.76
C THR A 31 9.91 8.82 -21.07
N HIS A 32 9.14 9.17 -20.04
CA HIS A 32 7.80 9.76 -20.14
C HIS A 32 7.63 10.98 -19.22
N PRO A 33 8.41 12.06 -19.42
CA PRO A 33 8.35 13.27 -18.59
C PRO A 33 6.98 13.96 -18.62
N GLU A 34 6.17 13.71 -19.65
CA GLU A 34 4.77 14.16 -19.76
C GLU A 34 3.85 13.50 -18.73
N CYS A 35 4.19 12.30 -18.26
CA CYS A 35 3.40 11.50 -17.32
C CYS A 35 3.64 11.89 -15.86
N VAL A 36 3.67 13.20 -15.58
CA VAL A 36 3.94 13.75 -14.22
C VAL A 36 2.98 13.20 -13.17
N GLY A 37 1.71 13.02 -13.53
CA GLY A 37 0.70 12.47 -12.62
C GLY A 37 0.99 11.03 -12.20
N GLU A 38 1.46 10.22 -13.14
CA GLU A 38 1.81 8.82 -12.91
C GLU A 38 3.12 8.70 -12.11
N ALA A 39 4.12 9.53 -12.42
CA ALA A 39 5.35 9.62 -11.64
C ALA A 39 5.07 10.03 -10.18
N LEU A 40 4.20 11.02 -9.96
CA LEU A 40 3.78 11.41 -8.60
C LEU A 40 3.02 10.29 -7.89
N TYR A 41 2.17 9.55 -8.62
CA TYR A 41 1.45 8.41 -8.08
C TYR A 41 2.40 7.27 -7.68
N MET A 42 3.33 6.90 -8.56
CA MET A 42 4.36 5.89 -8.33
C MET A 42 5.24 6.26 -7.13
N PHE A 43 5.73 7.51 -7.07
CA PHE A 43 6.53 8.00 -5.96
C PHE A 43 5.81 7.87 -4.62
N ASN A 44 4.59 8.41 -4.54
CA ASN A 44 3.82 8.45 -3.32
C ASN A 44 3.32 7.05 -2.87
N SER A 45 3.12 6.13 -3.81
CA SER A 45 2.72 4.74 -3.50
C SER A 45 3.92 3.86 -3.15
N GLY A 46 5.06 4.04 -3.81
CA GLY A 46 6.30 3.30 -3.51
C GLY A 46 6.91 3.62 -2.15
N GLU A 47 6.88 4.88 -1.72
CA GLU A 47 7.29 5.21 -0.35
C GLU A 47 6.40 4.51 0.69
N MET A 48 5.12 4.28 0.38
CA MET A 48 4.17 3.62 1.28
C MET A 48 4.51 2.16 1.47
N VAL A 49 4.74 1.45 0.37
CA VAL A 49 5.10 0.03 0.37
C VAL A 49 6.48 -0.19 1.01
N GLY A 50 7.45 0.67 0.68
CA GLY A 50 8.80 0.55 1.24
C GLY A 50 8.82 0.76 2.76
N ARG A 51 8.08 1.74 3.28
CA ARG A 51 8.06 2.00 4.73
C ARG A 51 7.12 1.09 5.50
N SER A 52 6.07 0.55 4.87
CA SER A 52 5.21 -0.44 5.51
C SER A 52 5.94 -1.75 5.81
N THR A 53 6.94 -2.09 4.99
CA THR A 53 7.72 -3.34 5.08
C THR A 53 9.05 -3.17 5.82
N THR A 54 9.55 -1.94 5.98
CA THR A 54 10.85 -1.68 6.64
C THR A 54 10.78 -1.94 8.14
N ARG A 55 11.51 -2.97 8.62
CA ARG A 55 11.59 -3.36 10.04
C ARG A 55 12.57 -2.53 10.88
N SER A 56 13.41 -1.72 10.25
CA SER A 56 14.48 -0.93 10.88
C SER A 56 14.19 0.57 10.97
N ALA A 57 12.99 1.01 10.55
CA ALA A 57 12.67 2.43 10.53
C ALA A 57 12.49 2.97 11.96
N SER A 58 13.13 4.11 12.27
CA SER A 58 12.89 4.78 13.54
C SER A 58 11.47 5.35 13.60
N SER A 59 10.86 5.33 14.78
CA SER A 59 9.51 5.88 15.01
C SER A 59 9.37 7.32 14.52
N CYS A 60 10.43 8.13 14.64
CA CYS A 60 10.44 9.52 14.16
C CYS A 60 10.38 9.60 12.62
N SER A 61 11.12 8.73 11.92
CA SER A 61 11.07 8.63 10.45
C SER A 61 9.71 8.18 9.94
N CYS A 62 9.05 7.26 10.67
CA CYS A 62 7.68 6.83 10.42
C CYS A 62 6.68 7.97 10.66
N ALA A 63 6.78 8.73 11.75
CA ALA A 63 5.87 9.85 12.01
C ALA A 63 5.94 10.92 10.91
N ALA A 64 7.16 11.37 10.56
CA ALA A 64 7.38 12.34 9.50
C ALA A 64 6.85 11.87 8.13
N TYR A 65 6.93 10.55 7.88
CA TYR A 65 6.37 9.94 6.69
C TYR A 65 4.86 10.14 6.60
N ILE A 66 4.16 9.71 7.64
CA ILE A 66 2.72 9.58 7.56
C ILE A 66 2.09 10.98 7.53
N THR A 67 2.72 11.95 8.22
CA THR A 67 2.38 13.38 8.07
C THR A 67 2.54 13.87 6.63
N ARG A 68 3.67 13.57 5.96
CA ARG A 68 3.89 13.96 4.55
C ARG A 68 2.86 13.32 3.62
N ARG A 69 2.57 12.03 3.82
CA ARG A 69 1.59 11.25 3.05
C ARG A 69 0.19 11.84 3.15
N MET A 70 -0.27 12.17 4.36
CA MET A 70 -1.59 12.78 4.55
C MET A 70 -1.66 14.19 3.98
N GLY A 71 -0.61 15.00 4.15
CA GLY A 71 -0.52 16.30 3.49
C GLY A 71 -0.68 16.17 1.97
N GLY A 72 -0.08 15.14 1.37
CA GLY A 72 -0.25 14.78 -0.04
C GLY A 72 -1.68 14.39 -0.41
N LEU A 73 -2.30 13.46 0.33
CA LEU A 73 -3.67 13.01 0.09
C LEU A 73 -4.69 14.13 0.23
N SER A 74 -4.60 14.91 1.32
CA SER A 74 -5.49 16.05 1.57
C SER A 74 -5.36 17.10 0.48
N ARG A 75 -4.15 17.33 -0.05
CA ARG A 75 -3.93 18.27 -1.15
C ARG A 75 -4.48 17.74 -2.48
N TRP A 76 -4.37 16.44 -2.74
CA TRP A 76 -4.95 15.81 -3.92
C TRP A 76 -6.48 15.79 -3.85
N SER A 77 -7.07 15.43 -2.71
CA SER A 77 -8.53 15.46 -2.50
C SER A 77 -9.08 16.89 -2.61
N TRP A 78 -8.38 17.87 -2.05
CA TRP A 78 -8.73 19.29 -2.18
C TRP A 78 -8.72 19.75 -3.64
N LYS A 79 -7.63 19.46 -4.36
CA LYS A 79 -7.53 19.79 -5.79
C LYS A 79 -8.65 19.14 -6.61
N GLN A 80 -9.06 17.93 -6.28
CA GLN A 80 -10.18 17.28 -6.94
C GLN A 80 -11.51 17.99 -6.63
N ALA A 81 -11.76 18.33 -5.36
CA ALA A 81 -12.96 19.05 -4.94
C ALA A 81 -13.09 20.46 -5.57
N CYS A 82 -11.95 21.11 -5.84
CA CYS A 82 -11.92 22.44 -6.47
C CYS A 82 -11.93 22.41 -8.01
N THR A 83 -11.92 21.24 -8.65
CA THR A 83 -11.97 21.12 -10.12
C THR A 83 -13.27 20.48 -10.57
N THR A 84 -13.95 21.05 -11.58
CA THR A 84 -15.13 20.48 -12.24
C THR A 84 -14.83 19.22 -13.07
N LEU A 85 -13.56 18.88 -13.24
CA LEU A 85 -13.13 17.66 -13.90
C LEU A 85 -13.24 16.48 -12.92
N HIS A 86 -14.00 15.45 -13.28
CA HIS A 86 -13.96 14.12 -12.68
C HIS A 86 -12.58 13.49 -12.92
N LYS A 87 -11.53 14.01 -12.27
CA LYS A 87 -10.22 13.38 -12.28
C LYS A 87 -10.28 12.15 -11.38
N PRO A 88 -9.74 10.99 -11.81
CA PRO A 88 -9.69 9.83 -10.95
C PRO A 88 -8.84 10.16 -9.72
N PHE A 89 -9.43 9.99 -8.55
CA PHE A 89 -8.72 9.94 -7.27
C PHE A 89 -8.57 8.49 -6.88
N ILE A 90 -7.63 8.22 -5.97
CA ILE A 90 -7.48 6.87 -5.43
C ILE A 90 -8.79 6.40 -4.81
N SER A 91 -9.01 5.08 -4.79
CA SER A 91 -10.23 4.51 -4.25
C SER A 91 -10.42 4.93 -2.78
N ARG A 92 -11.68 4.97 -2.33
CA ARG A 92 -12.00 5.31 -0.95
C ARG A 92 -11.28 4.38 0.03
N GLU A 93 -11.18 3.11 -0.31
CA GLU A 93 -10.49 2.08 0.46
C GLU A 93 -9.01 2.41 0.62
N ALA A 94 -8.34 2.86 -0.46
CA ALA A 94 -6.95 3.27 -0.40
C ALA A 94 -6.72 4.50 0.51
N VAL A 95 -7.70 5.41 0.58
CA VAL A 95 -7.67 6.55 1.52
C VAL A 95 -7.86 6.08 2.95
N ASP A 96 -8.82 5.17 3.17
CA ASP A 96 -9.12 4.64 4.51
C ASP A 96 -7.95 3.79 5.05
N ILE A 97 -7.28 3.01 4.19
CA ILE A 97 -6.03 2.31 4.51
C ILE A 97 -4.93 3.31 4.87
N ALA A 98 -4.74 4.38 4.08
CA ALA A 98 -3.73 5.38 4.39
C ALA A 98 -3.99 6.09 5.73
N ARG A 99 -5.26 6.30 6.11
CA ARG A 99 -5.67 6.90 7.39
C ARG A 99 -5.50 5.95 8.58
N SER A 100 -5.74 4.65 8.39
CA SER A 100 -5.63 3.67 9.48
C SER A 100 -4.21 3.54 10.02
N TYR A 101 -3.19 3.84 9.20
CA TYR A 101 -1.79 3.93 9.65
C TYR A 101 -1.51 5.07 10.64
N LEU A 102 -2.37 6.10 10.73
CA LEU A 102 -2.21 7.22 11.68
C LEU A 102 -3.02 7.07 12.95
N PHE A 103 -4.26 6.63 12.80
CA PHE A 103 -5.25 6.77 13.85
C PHE A 103 -6.18 5.58 13.80
N ASP A 104 -6.08 4.72 14.82
CA ASP A 104 -7.13 3.78 15.13
C ASP A 104 -7.92 4.32 16.32
N PRO A 105 -9.12 4.90 16.10
CA PRO A 105 -9.96 5.40 17.18
C PRO A 105 -10.39 4.30 18.17
N ARG A 106 -10.23 3.03 17.81
CA ARG A 106 -10.59 1.87 18.64
C ARG A 106 -9.44 1.37 19.51
N SER A 107 -8.22 1.90 19.36
CA SER A 107 -7.07 1.45 20.14
C SER A 107 -6.86 2.32 21.39
N PRO A 108 -6.92 1.74 22.60
CA PRO A 108 -6.68 2.47 23.85
C PRO A 108 -5.20 2.79 24.10
N ARG A 109 -4.28 2.38 23.19
CA ARG A 109 -2.85 2.63 23.31
C ARG A 109 -2.34 3.36 22.06
N PRO A 110 -1.37 4.29 22.19
CA PRO A 110 -0.67 4.82 21.02
C PRO A 110 -0.02 3.65 20.28
N ARG A 111 -0.42 3.42 19.02
CA ARG A 111 0.18 2.35 18.20
C ARG A 111 1.66 2.65 18.04
N THR A 112 2.50 1.65 18.29
CA THR A 112 3.90 1.73 17.90
C THR A 112 3.94 1.95 16.39
N LEU A 113 4.72 2.94 15.95
CA LEU A 113 4.92 3.31 14.55
C LEU A 113 5.77 2.28 13.81
N LEU A 114 5.32 1.02 13.87
CA LEU A 114 5.90 -0.16 13.27
C LEU A 114 4.87 -0.72 12.28
N PRO A 115 4.69 -0.09 11.10
CA PRO A 115 3.69 -0.48 10.10
C PRO A 115 3.69 -1.98 9.77
N TRP A 116 4.85 -2.63 9.80
CA TRP A 116 5.00 -4.05 9.49
C TRP A 116 4.29 -4.98 10.49
N LEU A 117 4.04 -4.53 11.73
CA LEU A 117 3.28 -5.31 12.72
C LEU A 117 1.76 -5.24 12.50
N HIS A 118 1.29 -4.33 11.65
CA HIS A 118 -0.13 -4.10 11.37
C HIS A 118 -0.58 -4.74 10.04
N SER A 119 0.32 -5.47 9.38
CA SER A 119 0.03 -6.22 8.16
C SER A 119 -0.69 -7.53 8.45
N MET A 120 -1.42 -8.05 7.45
CA MET A 120 -1.97 -9.42 7.48
C MET A 120 -0.96 -10.48 7.02
N GLU A 121 0.28 -10.09 6.67
CA GLU A 121 1.36 -10.97 6.21
C GLU A 121 1.55 -12.18 7.16
N SER A 122 1.56 -11.97 8.48
CA SER A 122 1.67 -13.05 9.45
C SER A 122 0.49 -14.03 9.41
N CYS A 123 -0.73 -13.52 9.18
CA CYS A 123 -1.92 -14.34 9.02
C CYS A 123 -1.84 -15.13 7.71
N GLU A 124 -1.48 -14.48 6.61
CA GLU A 124 -1.32 -15.11 5.29
C GLU A 124 -0.23 -16.18 5.30
N HIS A 125 0.89 -15.96 5.98
CA HIS A 125 1.93 -16.98 6.17
C HIS A 125 1.43 -18.15 7.03
N THR A 126 0.64 -17.88 8.08
CA THR A 126 0.03 -18.93 8.90
C THR A 126 -0.96 -19.77 8.08
N PHE A 127 -1.80 -19.12 7.28
CA PHE A 127 -2.71 -19.79 6.36
C PHE A 127 -1.97 -20.52 5.24
N GLY A 128 -0.90 -19.95 4.69
CA GLY A 128 -0.03 -20.59 3.71
C GLY A 128 0.58 -21.87 4.28
N ASN A 129 1.10 -21.83 5.51
CA ASN A 129 1.62 -22.99 6.23
C ASN A 129 0.54 -24.06 6.46
N SER A 130 -0.69 -23.67 6.78
CA SER A 130 -1.82 -24.63 6.86
C SER A 130 -2.26 -25.14 5.49
N GLY A 131 -2.10 -24.35 4.43
CA GLY A 131 -2.45 -24.71 3.06
C GLY A 131 -1.46 -25.67 2.39
N TYR A 132 -0.24 -25.83 2.94
CA TYR A 132 0.64 -26.96 2.61
C TYR A 132 -0.03 -28.30 2.94
N CYS A 133 -0.96 -28.33 3.89
CA CYS A 133 -1.90 -29.42 4.08
C CYS A 133 -3.11 -29.19 3.16
N GLN A 134 -2.96 -29.45 1.85
CA GLN A 134 -4.09 -29.35 0.92
C GLN A 134 -5.23 -30.27 1.35
N GLY A 135 -6.44 -29.71 1.55
CA GLY A 135 -7.66 -30.47 1.82
C GLY A 135 -8.20 -30.43 3.25
N LEU A 136 -7.71 -29.53 4.11
CA LEU A 136 -8.25 -29.37 5.48
C LEU A 136 -9.71 -28.88 5.45
N HIS A 137 -10.59 -29.62 6.12
CA HIS A 137 -11.94 -29.14 6.46
C HIS A 137 -11.88 -28.15 7.62
N LEU A 138 -12.92 -27.34 7.80
CA LEU A 138 -13.01 -26.36 8.89
C LEU A 138 -12.74 -26.97 10.28
N LEU A 139 -13.10 -28.23 10.49
CA LEU A 139 -12.84 -28.96 11.73
C LEU A 139 -11.33 -29.17 11.95
N ASP A 140 -10.57 -29.48 10.91
CA ASP A 140 -9.13 -29.71 11.03
C ASP A 140 -8.36 -28.42 11.39
N PHE A 141 -8.94 -27.26 11.08
CA PHE A 141 -8.38 -25.94 11.43
C PHE A 141 -8.64 -25.56 12.90
N VAL A 142 -9.71 -26.08 13.51
CA VAL A 142 -10.11 -25.77 14.90
C VAL A 142 -9.39 -26.65 15.92
N PHE A 143 -8.98 -27.85 15.52
CA PHE A 143 -8.33 -28.84 16.39
C PHE A 143 -6.80 -28.92 16.28
N PHE A 144 -6.18 -27.96 15.57
CA PHE A 144 -4.71 -27.83 15.48
C PHE A 144 -4.14 -26.90 16.56
#